data_AF-A0A2U1FF63-F1
#
_entry.id   AF-A0A2U1FF63-F1
#
_cell.length_a   1.000
_cell.length_b   1.000
_cell.length_c   1.000
_cell.angle_alpha   90.00
_cell.angle_beta   90.00
_cell.angle_gamma   90.00
#
_symmetry.space_group_name_H-M   'P 1'
#
loop_
_entity.id
_entity.type
_entity.pdbx_description
1 polymer ?
#
loop_
_entity_poly.entity_id
_entity_poly.type
_entity_poly.pdbx_seq_one_letter_code
_entity_poly.pdbx_strand_id
1 'polypeptide(L)'
;MRPEELDASGGACVAAALAVPVTAPAEAVRGVEVVPGGRAGPAAAALADRWEIAVALWSADLVAFGERLAAAAGAYARGDADGAGALAGGGR
;
A
#
# COMPACT_ATOMS: atom_id res chain seq x y z
N MET A 1 5.12 -19.18 -8.81
CA MET A 1 4.68 -17.78 -8.96
C MET A 1 5.55 -17.16 -10.03
N ARG A 2 4.95 -16.55 -11.03
CA ARG A 2 5.64 -16.01 -12.21
C ARG A 2 5.93 -14.50 -12.03
N PRO A 3 6.95 -13.93 -12.70
CA PRO A 3 7.29 -12.50 -12.58
C PRO A 3 6.10 -11.57 -12.81
N GLU A 4 5.26 -11.86 -13.80
CA GLU A 4 4.06 -11.07 -14.11
C GLU A 4 3.00 -11.14 -13.01
N GLU A 5 2.91 -12.26 -12.28
CA GLU A 5 1.98 -12.41 -11.15
C GLU A 5 2.45 -11.56 -9.95
N LEU A 6 3.77 -11.44 -9.76
CA LEU A 6 4.38 -10.58 -8.73
C LEU A 6 4.18 -9.10 -9.04
N ASP A 7 4.40 -8.71 -10.30
CA ASP A 7 4.22 -7.32 -10.75
C ASP A 7 2.76 -6.87 -10.65
N ALA A 8 1.83 -7.71 -11.12
CA ALA A 8 0.39 -7.47 -10.98
C ALA A 8 -0.04 -7.35 -9.50
N SER A 9 0.48 -8.21 -8.63
CA SER A 9 0.21 -8.15 -7.19
C SER A 9 0.78 -6.86 -6.57
N GLY A 10 1.97 -6.43 -7.00
CA GLY A 10 2.58 -5.17 -6.57
C GLY A 10 1.75 -3.95 -6.97
N GLY A 11 1.30 -3.91 -8.23
CA GLY A 11 0.39 -2.88 -8.73
C GLY A 11 -0.95 -2.86 -7.96
N ALA A 12 -1.50 -4.02 -7.61
CA ALA A 12 -2.72 -4.12 -6.81
C ALA A 12 -2.55 -3.53 -5.39
N CYS A 13 -1.39 -3.73 -4.76
CA CYS A 13 -1.10 -3.13 -3.46
C CYS A 13 -1.05 -1.60 -3.53
N VAL A 14 -0.40 -1.04 -4.57
CA VAL A 14 -0.36 0.41 -4.79
C VAL A 14 -1.75 0.97 -5.08
N ALA A 15 -2.53 0.30 -5.95
CA ALA A 15 -3.90 0.71 -6.24
C ALA A 15 -4.79 0.69 -4.99
N ALA A 16 -4.65 -0.32 -4.13
CA ALA A 16 -5.38 -0.41 -2.87
C ALA A 16 -5.01 0.72 -1.90
N ALA A 17 -3.72 1.09 -1.82
CA ALA A 17 -3.26 2.20 -0.98
C ALA A 17 -3.85 3.56 -1.42
N LEU A 18 -4.04 3.75 -2.73
CA LEU A 18 -4.60 4.97 -3.33
C LEU A 18 -6.13 5.02 -3.26
N ALA A 19 -6.81 3.87 -3.16
CA ALA A 19 -8.26 3.79 -3.13
C ALA A 19 -8.88 4.15 -1.77
N VAL A 20 -8.10 4.15 -0.69
CA VAL A 20 -8.61 4.45 0.66
C VAL A 20 -8.57 5.96 0.92
N PRO A 21 -9.72 6.62 1.14
CA PRO A 21 -9.75 8.05 1.41
C PRO A 21 -9.27 8.33 2.84
N VAL A 22 -8.07 8.92 2.95
CA VAL A 22 -7.40 9.20 4.24
C VAL A 22 -8.24 10.12 5.13
N THR A 23 -8.97 11.09 4.56
CA THR A 23 -9.65 12.17 5.30
C THR A 23 -11.11 11.87 5.67
N ALA A 24 -11.70 10.80 5.15
CA ALA A 24 -13.14 10.55 5.25
C ALA A 24 -13.72 10.58 6.68
N PRO A 25 -13.06 10.03 7.71
CA PRO A 25 -13.59 10.11 9.07
C PRO A 25 -13.33 11.44 9.78
N ALA A 26 -12.27 12.19 9.42
CA ALA A 26 -12.12 13.55 9.96
C ALA A 26 -13.14 14.52 9.35
N GLU A 27 -13.51 14.32 8.09
CA GLU A 27 -14.62 15.03 7.46
C GLU A 27 -15.95 14.66 8.14
N ALA A 28 -16.18 13.38 8.41
CA ALA A 28 -17.36 12.92 9.13
C ALA A 28 -17.44 13.50 10.55
N VAL A 29 -16.33 13.58 11.28
CA VAL A 29 -16.29 14.17 12.64
C VAL A 29 -16.48 15.68 12.63
N ARG A 30 -15.93 16.40 11.64
CA ARG A 30 -16.14 17.86 11.49
C ARG A 30 -17.60 18.22 11.20
N GLY A 31 -18.38 17.29 10.63
CA GLY A 31 -19.81 17.46 10.36
C GLY A 31 -20.73 17.23 11.56
N VAL A 32 -20.22 16.76 12.71
CA VAL A 32 -21.05 16.47 13.89
C VAL A 32 -21.16 17.69 14.79
N GLU A 33 -22.39 18.11 15.08
CA GLU A 33 -22.68 19.19 16.02
C GLU A 33 -22.30 18.77 17.45
N VAL A 34 -21.38 19.51 18.08
CA VAL A 34 -20.86 19.18 19.41
C VAL A 34 -21.67 19.91 20.48
N VAL A 35 -22.21 19.17 21.45
CA VAL A 35 -22.92 19.75 22.60
C VAL A 35 -21.95 20.57 23.49
N PRO A 36 -22.24 21.85 23.78
CA PRO A 36 -21.39 22.67 24.64
C PRO A 36 -21.19 22.05 26.03
N GLY A 37 -19.92 21.90 26.44
CA GLY A 37 -19.54 21.29 27.74
C GLY A 37 -19.39 19.77 27.72
N GLY A 38 -19.67 19.09 26.60
CA GLY A 38 -19.47 17.66 26.43
C GLY A 38 -18.03 17.29 26.09
N ARG A 39 -17.48 16.26 26.76
CA ARG A 39 -16.15 15.69 26.47
C ARG A 39 -16.08 14.94 25.12
N ALA A 40 -17.23 14.70 24.50
CA ALA A 40 -17.38 13.90 23.29
C ALA A 40 -16.72 14.53 22.06
N GLY A 41 -16.74 15.87 21.93
CA GLY A 41 -16.13 16.57 20.80
C GLY A 41 -14.60 16.40 20.72
N PRO A 42 -13.84 16.75 21.77
CA PRO A 42 -12.38 16.56 21.78
C PRO A 42 -11.96 15.09 21.62
N ALA A 43 -12.72 14.16 22.20
CA ALA A 43 -12.44 12.73 22.07
C ALA A 43 -12.68 12.22 20.64
N ALA A 44 -13.75 12.70 19.97
CA ALA A 44 -14.04 12.38 18.58
C ALA A 44 -13.00 12.96 17.62
N ALA A 45 -12.56 14.21 17.83
CA ALA A 45 -11.49 14.82 17.06
C ALA A 45 -10.17 14.04 17.19
N ALA A 46 -9.77 13.71 18.43
CA ALA A 46 -8.57 12.91 18.66
C ALA A 46 -8.66 11.48 18.08
N LEU A 47 -9.86 10.93 17.91
CA LEU A 47 -10.07 9.64 17.24
C LEU A 47 -9.94 9.79 15.71
N ALA A 48 -10.50 10.86 15.13
CA ALA A 48 -10.34 11.18 13.72
C ALA A 48 -8.86 11.36 13.34
N ASP A 49 -8.11 12.16 14.10
CA ASP A 49 -6.67 12.38 13.84
C ASP A 49 -5.90 11.06 13.87
N ARG A 50 -6.17 10.20 14.87
CA ARG A 50 -5.53 8.88 14.98
C ARG A 50 -5.89 7.97 13.82
N TRP A 51 -7.11 8.05 13.29
CA TRP A 51 -7.50 7.30 12.11
C TRP A 51 -6.75 7.78 10.86
N GLU A 52 -6.70 9.10 10.62
CA GLU A 52 -5.99 9.66 9.46
C GLU A 52 -4.52 9.20 9.45
N ILE A 53 -3.86 9.26 10.61
CA ILE A 53 -2.49 8.79 10.80
C ILE A 53 -2.38 7.28 10.52
N ALA A 54 -3.29 6.47 11.07
CA ALA A 54 -3.25 5.01 10.90
C ALA A 54 -3.44 4.60 9.44
N VAL A 55 -4.36 5.24 8.71
CA VAL A 55 -4.57 4.97 7.28
C VAL A 55 -3.38 5.44 6.46
N ALA A 56 -2.80 6.60 6.76
CA ALA A 56 -1.61 7.08 6.05
C ALA A 56 -0.42 6.11 6.20
N LEU A 57 -0.18 5.60 7.41
CA LEU A 57 0.86 4.61 7.66
C LEU A 57 0.59 3.29 6.92
N TRP A 58 -0.64 2.79 7.00
CA TRP A 58 -1.04 1.57 6.30
C TRP A 58 -0.91 1.69 4.78
N SER A 59 -1.32 2.82 4.19
CA SER A 59 -1.15 3.09 2.76
C SER A 59 0.33 3.13 2.37
N ALA A 60 1.20 3.75 3.18
CA ALA A 60 2.63 3.77 2.94
C ALA A 60 3.24 2.36 2.98
N ASP A 61 2.85 1.53 3.95
CA ASP A 61 3.29 0.14 4.07
C ASP A 61 2.86 -0.70 2.86
N LEU A 62 1.64 -0.50 2.36
CA LEU A 62 1.15 -1.17 1.15
C LEU A 62 1.93 -0.78 -0.10
N VAL A 63 2.25 0.50 -0.27
CA VAL A 63 3.09 0.96 -1.40
C VAL A 63 4.47 0.32 -1.31
N ALA A 64 5.13 0.39 -0.14
CA ALA A 64 6.44 -0.22 0.06
C ALA A 64 6.43 -1.75 -0.13
N PHE A 65 5.33 -2.42 0.19
CA PHE A 65 5.15 -3.83 -0.12
C PHE A 65 5.00 -4.07 -1.63
N GLY A 66 4.20 -3.26 -2.32
CA GLY A 66 4.03 -3.36 -3.77
C GLY A 66 5.33 -3.14 -4.55
N GLU A 67 6.13 -2.16 -4.15
CA GLU A 67 7.46 -1.91 -4.74
C GLU A 67 8.42 -3.09 -4.53
N ARG A 68 8.38 -3.73 -3.36
CA ARG A 68 9.17 -4.95 -3.10
C ARG A 68 8.75 -6.11 -3.99
N LEU A 69 7.45 -6.27 -4.27
CA LEU A 69 6.96 -7.29 -5.20
C LEU A 69 7.43 -7.03 -6.63
N ALA A 70 7.37 -5.78 -7.10
CA ALA A 70 7.88 -5.40 -8.42
C ALA A 70 9.41 -5.62 -8.52
N ALA A 71 10.17 -5.29 -7.47
CA ALA A 71 11.60 -5.57 -7.41
C ALA A 71 11.90 -7.08 -7.47
N ALA A 72 11.09 -7.90 -6.78
CA ALA A 72 11.20 -9.35 -6.83
C ALA A 72 10.87 -9.91 -8.22
N ALA A 73 9.83 -9.40 -8.89
CA ALA A 73 9.50 -9.75 -10.27
C ALA A 73 10.69 -9.50 -11.21
N GLY A 74 11.32 -8.32 -11.11
CA GLY A 74 12.51 -7.97 -11.89
C GLY A 74 13.72 -8.87 -11.59
N ALA A 75 13.89 -9.32 -10.35
CA ALA A 75 14.95 -10.26 -10.00
C ALA A 75 14.73 -11.66 -10.61
N TYR A 76 13.50 -12.17 -10.55
CA TYR A 76 13.16 -13.45 -11.19
C TYR A 76 13.36 -13.40 -12.70
N ALA A 77 12.88 -12.35 -13.38
CA ALA A 77 13.04 -12.21 -14.83
C ALA A 77 14.51 -12.17 -15.27
N ARG A 78 15.40 -11.51 -14.50
CA ARG A 78 16.85 -11.52 -14.77
C ARG A 78 17.45 -12.91 -14.57
N GLY A 79 17.11 -13.59 -13.48
CA GLY A 79 17.59 -14.95 -13.21
C GLY A 79 17.20 -15.94 -14.30
N ASP A 80 15.96 -15.85 -14.81
CA ASP A 80 15.48 -16.69 -15.91
C ASP A 80 16.25 -16.40 -17.21
N ALA A 81 16.53 -15.13 -17.51
CA ALA A 81 17.32 -14.73 -18.67
C ALA A 81 18.78 -15.20 -18.58
N ASP A 82 19.41 -15.07 -17.41
CA ASP A 82 20.78 -15.52 -17.17
C ASP A 82 20.90 -17.05 -17.29
N GLY A 83 19.92 -17.79 -16.74
CA GLY A 83 19.84 -19.25 -16.86
C GLY A 83 19.65 -19.70 -18.32
N ALA A 84 18.78 -19.03 -19.08
CA ALA A 84 18.59 -19.30 -20.50
C ALA A 84 19.88 -19.04 -21.32
N GLY A 85 20.60 -17.96 -21.01
CA GLY A 85 21.89 -17.64 -21.63
C GLY A 85 22.97 -18.69 -21.34
N ALA A 86 23.05 -19.18 -20.10
CA ALA A 86 24.00 -20.22 -19.70
C ALA A 86 23.74 -21.55 -20.44
N LEU A 87 22.47 -21.95 -20.59
CA LEU A 87 22.09 -23.14 -21.34
C LEU A 87 22.38 -23.01 -22.85
N ALA A 88 22.17 -21.81 -23.42
CA ALA A 88 22.50 -21.55 -24.81
C ALA A 88 24.02 -21.52 -25.10
N GLY A 89 24.83 -21.12 -24.11
CA GLY A 89 26.30 -21.05 -24.22
C GLY A 89 27.04 -22.35 -23.92
N GLY A 90 26.49 -23.22 -23.07
CA GLY A 90 27.12 -24.49 -22.65
C GLY A 90 26.88 -25.69 -23.57
N GLY A 91 26.10 -25.53 -24.65
CA GLY A 91 25.75 -26.58 -25.60
C GLY A 91 26.63 -26.68 -26.85
N ARG A 92 27.82 -26.06 -26.86
CA ARG A 92 28.77 -26.10 -27.99
C ARG A 92 30.08 -26.78 -27.61
#